data_AF-A0A1Z9H0M6-F1
#
_entry.id   AF-A0A1Z9H0M6-F1
#
_cell.length_a   1.000
_cell.length_b   1.000
_cell.length_c   1.000
_cell.angle_alpha   90.00
_cell.angle_beta   90.00
_cell.angle_gamma   90.00
#
_symmetry.space_group_name_H-M   'P 1'
#
loop_
_entity.id
_entity.type
_entity.pdbx_description
1 polymer ?
#
loop_
_entity_poly.entity_id
_entity_poly.type
_entity_poly.pdbx_seq_one_letter_code
_entity_poly.pdbx_strand_id
1 'polypeptide(L)'
;MTENRPLCNKCKSRPSAFNYKKGDKTYYRKMCDKCIRLSKGKGVSSSATWQQSGYRKKAICEKCGFKAKHSAQLDVYHIDGDLRNSAVNNLKTICANCQRIMTVDQFKWRQGDLMPDV
;
A
#
# COMPACT_ATOMS: atom_id res chain seq x y z
N MET A 1 20.78 -18.57 -7.56
CA MET A 1 20.07 -18.30 -8.84
C MET A 1 18.61 -18.01 -8.50
N THR A 2 18.19 -16.75 -8.61
CA THR A 2 16.81 -16.35 -8.33
C THR A 2 15.88 -17.00 -9.36
N GLU A 3 15.06 -17.98 -8.95
CA GLU A 3 13.99 -18.51 -9.82
C GLU A 3 13.07 -17.34 -10.21
N ASN A 4 13.20 -16.86 -11.45
CA ASN A 4 12.41 -15.76 -11.97
C ASN A 4 10.93 -16.12 -11.92
N ARG A 5 10.18 -15.40 -11.09
CA ARG A 5 8.73 -15.54 -10.96
C ARG A 5 8.07 -15.35 -12.33
N PRO A 6 7.38 -16.36 -12.89
CA PRO A 6 6.82 -16.28 -14.23
C PRO A 6 5.69 -15.25 -14.29
N LEU A 7 5.41 -14.74 -15.49
CA LEU A 7 4.27 -13.85 -15.72
C LEU A 7 2.95 -14.63 -15.79
N CYS A 8 1.87 -13.96 -15.43
CA CYS A 8 0.51 -14.47 -15.53
C CYS A 8 0.18 -14.87 -16.98
N ASN A 9 -0.26 -16.10 -17.21
CA ASN A 9 -0.60 -16.58 -18.56
C ASN A 9 -1.80 -15.84 -19.18
N LYS A 10 -2.70 -15.26 -18.37
CA LYS A 10 -3.89 -14.55 -18.81
C LYS A 10 -3.62 -13.11 -19.21
N CYS A 11 -3.01 -12.32 -18.32
CA CYS A 11 -2.80 -10.88 -18.56
C CYS A 11 -1.41 -10.53 -19.08
N LYS A 12 -0.43 -11.44 -18.96
CA LYS A 12 0.97 -11.28 -19.40
C LYS A 12 1.69 -10.01 -18.92
N SER A 13 1.10 -9.26 -17.98
CA SER A 13 1.61 -7.98 -17.48
C SER A 13 1.99 -8.00 -15.99
N ARG A 14 1.47 -8.98 -15.24
CA ARG A 14 1.72 -9.12 -13.80
C ARG A 14 2.39 -10.46 -13.51
N PRO A 15 3.25 -10.54 -12.48
CA PRO A 15 3.80 -11.80 -12.02
C PRO A 15 2.68 -12.76 -11.58
N SER A 16 2.86 -14.05 -11.84
CA SER A 16 1.98 -15.13 -11.39
C SER A 16 1.89 -15.19 -9.88
N ALA A 17 0.72 -15.51 -9.33
CA ALA A 17 0.53 -15.57 -7.88
C ALA A 17 1.42 -16.66 -7.25
N PHE A 18 1.86 -16.44 -6.01
CA PHE A 18 2.51 -17.48 -5.21
C PHE A 18 1.54 -18.64 -5.00
N ASN A 19 2.04 -19.88 -5.00
CA ASN A 19 1.24 -21.05 -4.67
C ASN A 19 1.65 -21.63 -3.32
N TYR A 20 2.87 -22.15 -3.21
CA TYR A 20 3.44 -22.71 -2.00
C TYR A 20 4.97 -22.77 -2.11
N LYS A 21 5.66 -22.97 -0.99
CA LYS A 21 7.10 -23.23 -0.93
C LYS A 21 7.33 -24.66 -0.43
N LYS A 22 8.26 -25.40 -1.03
CA LYS A 22 8.68 -26.74 -0.57
C LYS A 22 10.21 -26.78 -0.53
N GLY A 23 10.77 -26.87 0.68
CA GLY A 23 12.19 -26.64 0.90
C GLY A 23 12.58 -25.24 0.44
N ASP A 24 13.60 -25.14 -0.41
CA ASP A 24 14.06 -23.86 -0.96
C ASP A 24 13.35 -23.45 -2.25
N LYS A 25 12.53 -24.33 -2.82
CA LYS A 25 11.84 -24.06 -4.09
C LYS A 25 10.48 -23.39 -3.90
N THR A 26 10.23 -22.33 -4.67
CA THR A 26 8.96 -21.60 -4.65
C THR A 26 8.13 -21.95 -5.88
N TYR A 27 6.92 -22.45 -5.65
CA TYR A 27 5.98 -22.79 -6.71
C TYR A 27 4.98 -21.67 -6.93
N TYR A 28 4.77 -21.29 -8.19
CA TYR A 28 3.85 -20.24 -8.60
C TYR A 28 2.64 -20.83 -9.32
N ARG A 29 1.51 -20.11 -9.27
CA ARG A 29 0.29 -20.43 -10.03
C ARG A 29 0.47 -20.07 -11.50
N LYS A 30 -0.48 -20.49 -12.36
CA LYS A 30 -0.50 -20.09 -13.78
C LYS A 30 -0.93 -18.63 -13.99
N MET A 31 -1.72 -18.08 -13.06
CA MET A 31 -2.33 -16.75 -13.14
C MET A 31 -1.92 -15.85 -11.95
N CYS A 32 -2.01 -14.53 -12.11
CA CYS A 32 -1.90 -13.56 -11.01
C CYS A 32 -3.18 -13.50 -10.16
N ASP A 33 -3.07 -12.97 -8.93
CA ASP A 33 -4.21 -12.91 -7.98
C ASP A 33 -5.42 -12.18 -8.53
N LYS A 34 -5.19 -11.08 -9.27
CA LYS A 34 -6.26 -10.31 -9.93
C LYS A 34 -7.03 -11.20 -10.92
N CYS A 35 -6.32 -11.88 -11.82
CA CYS A 35 -6.92 -12.75 -12.82
C CYS A 35 -7.67 -13.93 -12.20
N ILE A 36 -7.12 -14.51 -11.12
CA ILE A 36 -7.75 -15.62 -10.37
C ILE A 36 -9.05 -15.17 -9.70
N ARG A 37 -9.09 -13.98 -9.10
CA ARG A 37 -10.32 -13.45 -8.48
C ARG A 37 -11.39 -13.21 -9.53
N LEU A 38 -11.03 -12.56 -10.64
CA LEU A 38 -11.95 -12.31 -11.75
C LEU A 38 -12.50 -13.60 -12.36
N SER A 39 -11.67 -14.64 -12.54
CA SER A 39 -12.16 -15.92 -13.08
C SER A 39 -13.12 -16.66 -12.15
N LYS A 40 -13.12 -16.33 -10.85
CA LYS A 40 -14.05 -16.89 -9.86
C LYS A 40 -15.29 -16.01 -9.64
N GLY A 41 -15.52 -15.02 -10.51
CA GLY A 41 -16.61 -14.04 -10.34
C GLY A 41 -16.44 -13.15 -9.10
N LYS A 42 -15.26 -13.15 -8.45
CA LYS A 42 -15.02 -12.32 -7.28
C LYS A 42 -14.65 -10.92 -7.73
N GLY A 43 -15.35 -9.93 -7.17
CA GLY A 43 -14.98 -8.52 -7.31
C GLY A 43 -13.52 -8.30 -6.92
N VAL A 44 -12.81 -7.58 -7.79
CA VAL A 44 -11.53 -6.97 -7.44
C VAL A 44 -11.90 -5.52 -7.14
N SER A 45 -12.00 -5.16 -5.87
CA SER A 45 -12.21 -3.75 -5.53
C SER A 45 -11.05 -2.97 -6.12
N SER A 46 -11.35 -2.06 -7.04
CA SER A 46 -10.40 -1.10 -7.60
C SER A 46 -10.00 -0.07 -6.55
N SER A 47 -10.81 0.08 -5.51
CA SER A 47 -10.69 1.12 -4.50
C SER A 47 -10.01 0.56 -3.27
N ALA A 48 -9.00 1.27 -2.78
CA ALA A 48 -8.32 0.93 -1.53
C ALA A 48 -9.27 1.02 -0.32
N THR A 49 -8.98 0.33 0.77
CA THR A 49 -9.82 0.31 1.98
C THR A 49 -10.06 1.72 2.54
N TRP A 50 -9.02 2.56 2.55
CA TRP A 50 -9.12 3.96 2.95
C TRP A 50 -10.02 4.80 2.04
N GLN A 51 -10.11 4.47 0.74
CA GLN A 51 -11.06 5.14 -0.16
C GLN A 51 -12.49 4.75 0.19
N GLN A 52 -12.70 3.46 0.50
CA GLN A 52 -14.02 2.94 0.89
C GLN A 52 -14.47 3.48 2.26
N SER A 53 -13.54 3.78 3.18
CA SER A 53 -13.86 4.44 4.46
C SER A 53 -14.20 5.93 4.33
N GLY A 54 -14.12 6.49 3.11
CA GLY A 54 -14.43 7.89 2.83
C GLY A 54 -13.26 8.85 3.00
N TYR A 55 -12.05 8.37 3.32
CA TYR A 55 -10.88 9.23 3.43
C TYR A 55 -10.51 9.82 2.07
N ARG A 56 -10.33 11.15 2.03
CA ARG A 56 -9.87 11.89 0.85
C ARG A 56 -8.47 12.42 1.11
N LYS A 57 -7.56 12.19 0.15
CA LYS A 57 -6.21 12.77 0.20
C LYS A 57 -6.31 14.30 0.31
N LYS A 58 -5.57 14.87 1.25
CA LYS A 58 -5.39 16.32 1.36
C LYS A 58 -4.54 16.83 0.21
N ALA A 59 -4.52 18.13 -0.02
CA ALA A 59 -3.61 18.76 -0.99
C ALA A 59 -2.22 19.06 -0.40
N ILE A 60 -2.05 18.84 0.91
CA ILE A 60 -0.84 19.18 1.67
C ILE A 60 -0.34 17.94 2.40
N CYS A 61 0.97 17.73 2.39
CA CYS A 61 1.65 16.72 3.19
C CYS A 61 1.54 17.07 4.67
N GLU A 62 0.94 16.19 5.47
CA GLU A 62 0.75 16.38 6.90
C GLU A 62 2.05 16.23 7.71
N LYS A 63 3.14 15.73 7.10
CA LYS A 63 4.45 15.59 7.75
C LYS A 63 5.36 16.81 7.58
N CYS A 64 5.48 17.32 6.36
CA CYS A 64 6.44 18.38 6.03
C CYS A 64 5.80 19.66 5.47
N GLY A 65 4.48 19.72 5.34
CA GLY A 65 3.78 20.90 4.81
C GLY A 65 3.86 21.09 3.30
N PHE A 66 4.48 20.17 2.55
CA PHE A 66 4.55 20.25 1.08
C PHE A 66 3.15 20.34 0.44
N LYS A 67 2.91 21.39 -0.35
CA LYS A 67 1.67 21.58 -1.13
C LYS A 67 1.83 20.92 -2.50
N ALA A 68 0.99 19.94 -2.80
CA ALA A 68 1.06 19.22 -4.07
C ALA A 68 0.45 20.02 -5.22
N LYS A 69 1.14 20.01 -6.36
CA LYS A 69 0.59 20.48 -7.65
C LYS A 69 -0.33 19.44 -8.27
N HIS A 70 -0.01 18.17 -8.05
CA HIS A 70 -0.79 17.04 -8.57
C HIS A 70 -1.00 15.99 -7.47
N SER A 71 -2.19 15.39 -7.42
CA SER A 71 -2.57 14.43 -6.38
C SER A 71 -1.70 13.17 -6.35
N ALA A 72 -1.02 12.83 -7.46
CA ALA A 72 -0.06 11.73 -7.54
C ALA A 72 1.25 11.99 -6.77
N GLN A 73 1.50 13.22 -6.32
CA GLN A 73 2.66 13.54 -5.47
C GLN A 73 2.42 13.19 -3.99
N LEU A 74 1.18 12.80 -3.65
CA LEU A 74 0.72 12.49 -2.31
C LEU A 74 0.14 11.09 -2.25
N ASP A 75 0.39 10.42 -1.13
CA ASP A 75 -0.06 9.08 -0.83
C ASP A 75 -0.71 9.02 0.55
N VAL A 76 -1.48 7.95 0.79
CA VAL A 76 -2.10 7.68 2.10
C VAL A 76 -1.18 6.78 2.91
N TYR A 77 -0.84 7.25 4.10
CA TYR A 77 -0.01 6.56 5.07
C TYR A 77 -0.86 6.08 6.25
N HIS A 78 -0.62 4.84 6.67
CA HIS A 78 -1.23 4.25 7.86
C HIS A 78 -0.21 4.35 8.99
N ILE A 79 -0.56 5.08 10.06
CA ILE A 79 0.34 5.38 11.19
C ILE A 79 0.82 4.08 11.86
N ASP A 80 -0.09 3.13 12.05
CA ASP A 80 0.17 1.81 12.64
C ASP A 80 0.87 0.81 11.70
N GLY A 81 0.90 1.09 10.40
CA GLY A 81 1.39 0.19 9.36
C GLY A 81 0.42 -0.92 8.93
N ASP A 82 -0.78 -1.04 9.52
CA ASP A 82 -1.82 -1.99 9.07
C ASP A 82 -2.70 -1.34 8.00
N LEU A 83 -2.53 -1.77 6.75
CA LEU A 83 -3.30 -1.30 5.59
C LEU A 83 -4.80 -1.63 5.64
N ARG A 84 -5.25 -2.40 6.64
CA ARG A 84 -6.66 -2.70 6.89
C ARG A 84 -7.29 -1.71 7.88
N ASN A 85 -6.50 -1.05 8.72
CA ASN A 85 -6.99 -0.08 9.68
C ASN A 85 -7.24 1.27 9.01
N SER A 86 -8.43 1.44 8.44
CA SER A 86 -8.84 2.66 7.73
C SER A 86 -9.55 3.69 8.62
N ALA A 87 -9.33 3.64 9.95
CA ALA A 87 -9.83 4.66 10.87
C ALA A 87 -9.21 6.01 10.52
N VAL A 88 -10.04 7.08 10.51
CA VAL A 88 -9.61 8.41 10.02
C VAL A 88 -8.41 8.96 10.81
N ASN A 89 -8.32 8.67 12.10
CA ASN A 89 -7.20 9.05 12.96
C ASN A 89 -5.89 8.29 12.63
N ASN A 90 -5.98 7.10 12.03
CA ASN A 90 -4.82 6.29 11.61
C ASN A 90 -4.28 6.71 10.22
N LEU A 91 -5.06 7.46 9.44
CA LEU A 91 -4.72 7.81 8.07
C LEU A 91 -4.13 9.22 7.97
N LYS A 92 -3.01 9.35 7.25
CA LYS A 92 -2.38 10.64 6.93
C LYS A 92 -2.10 10.75 5.44
N THR A 93 -2.18 11.96 4.91
CA THR A 93 -1.71 12.28 3.56
C THR A 93 -0.27 12.75 3.64
N ILE A 94 0.65 12.02 3.01
CA ILE A 94 2.08 12.36 3.00
C ILE A 94 2.61 12.48 1.57
N CYS A 95 3.69 13.22 1.36
CA CYS A 95 4.33 13.31 0.05
C CYS A 95 5.22 12.11 -0.24
N ALA A 96 5.43 11.84 -1.53
CA ALA A 96 6.21 10.72 -2.00
C ALA A 96 7.68 10.73 -1.50
N ASN A 97 8.23 11.91 -1.16
CA ASN A 97 9.55 12.02 -0.55
C ASN A 97 9.53 11.62 0.93
N CYS A 98 8.56 12.11 1.70
CA CYS A 98 8.37 11.71 3.10
C CYS A 98 8.17 10.19 3.23
N GLN A 99 7.36 9.60 2.34
CA GLN A 99 7.13 8.15 2.33
C GLN A 99 8.43 7.35 2.13
N ARG A 100 9.27 7.78 1.17
CA ARG A 100 10.56 7.14 0.89
C ARG A 100 11.50 7.21 2.08
N ILE A 101 11.67 8.42 2.64
CA ILE A 101 12.57 8.66 3.78
C ILE A 101 12.12 7.85 5.00
N MET A 102 10.82 7.82 5.31
CA MET A 102 10.30 7.02 6.45
C MET A 102 10.58 5.52 6.32
N THR A 103 10.63 5.00 5.08
CA THR A 103 10.96 3.59 4.83
C THR A 103 12.44 3.33 5.08
N VAL A 104 13.31 4.27 4.69
CA VAL A 104 14.77 4.18 4.89
C VAL A 104 15.12 4.32 6.37
N ASP A 105 14.55 5.31 7.04
CA ASP A 105 14.86 5.64 8.44
C ASP A 105 14.23 4.67 9.44
N GLN A 106 13.41 3.72 8.97
CA GLN A 106 12.57 2.84 9.79
C GLN A 106 11.69 3.61 10.81
N PHE A 107 11.43 4.89 10.53
CA PHE A 107 10.73 5.78 11.43
C PHE A 107 9.23 5.53 11.32
N LYS A 108 8.65 4.88 12.34
CA LYS A 108 7.20 4.85 12.54
C LYS A 108 6.77 6.22 13.06
N TRP A 109 5.64 6.74 12.56
CA TRP A 109 5.10 8.04 12.96
C TRP A 109 4.92 8.09 14.50
N ARG A 110 5.90 8.66 15.21
CA ARG A 110 5.80 8.88 16.66
C ARG A 110 5.03 10.17 16.87
N GLN A 111 3.83 10.07 17.43
CA GLN A 111 3.14 11.23 17.97
C GLN A 111 4.02 11.79 19.10
N GLY A 112 4.43 13.05 19.00
CA GLY A 112 5.15 13.72 20.07
C GLY A 112 4.31 13.74 21.33
N ASP A 113 4.95 13.58 22.48
CA ASP A 113 4.40 13.53 23.83
C ASP A 113 3.93 14.90 24.36
N LEU A 114 3.63 15.85 23.48
CA LEU A 114 3.21 17.18 23.87
C LEU A 114 1.82 17.12 24.52
N MET A 115 1.81 17.24 25.85
CA MET A 115 0.62 17.59 26.61
C MET A 115 0.41 19.11 26.51
N PRO A 116 -0.82 19.58 26.24
CA PRO A 116 -1.12 21.01 26.33
C PRO A 116 -0.99 21.46 27.78
N ASP A 117 -0.36 22.62 27.99
CA ASP A 117 -0.37 23.28 29.30
C ASP A 117 -1.83 23.60 29.69
N VAL A 118 -2.21 23.18 30.90
CA VAL A 118 -3.53 23.37 31.50
C VAL A 118 -3.84 24.83 31.81
#